data_AF-A0A2Y9BKZ6-F1
#
_entry.id   AF-A0A2Y9BKZ6-F1
#
_cell.length_a   1.000
_cell.length_b   1.000
_cell.length_c   1.000
_cell.angle_alpha   90.00
_cell.angle_beta   90.00
_cell.angle_gamma   90.00
#
_symmetry.space_group_name_H-M   'P 1'
#
loop_
_entity.id
_entity.type
_entity.pdbx_description
1 polymer ?
#
loop_
_entity_poly.entity_id
_entity_poly.type
_entity_poly.pdbx_seq_one_letter_code
_entity_poly.pdbx_strand_id
1 'polypeptide(L)'
;MSKKRKLWSIYLAVPFGIAVIVCLITNYALDRAFTWSLIAIGGCIFACLLLQLLINGGKHRLLLLYAAICILTIPYLYLIEMVSNLYLSDPVYWVSGFGAPISIFWLAVLGILVLIRTLAHANVWMMAGLFVLTFYIGEKYTNFKVDELVGTNQSWRLSEHYPVIYFGTAAVFLFIGIVLAAVRYVKGSAVE
;
A
#
# COMPACT_ATOMS: atom_id res chain seq x y z
N MET A 1 -15.47 10.31 22.58
CA MET A 1 -15.18 10.90 21.24
C MET A 1 -15.61 12.36 21.22
N SER A 2 -14.74 13.31 20.85
CA SER A 2 -15.11 14.75 20.86
C SER A 2 -16.17 15.07 19.80
N LYS A 3 -17.06 16.04 20.06
CA LYS A 3 -18.09 16.53 19.12
C LYS A 3 -17.51 16.89 17.74
N LYS A 4 -16.32 17.50 17.71
CA LYS A 4 -15.57 17.83 16.49
C LYS A 4 -15.26 16.57 15.67
N ARG A 5 -14.59 15.55 16.24
CA ARG A 5 -14.26 14.29 15.53
C ARG A 5 -15.50 13.57 14.97
N LYS A 6 -16.63 13.59 15.69
CA LYS A 6 -17.89 13.02 15.21
C LYS A 6 -18.41 13.74 13.95
N LEU A 7 -18.34 15.08 13.94
CA LEU A 7 -18.69 15.89 12.77
C LEU A 7 -17.77 15.61 11.57
N TRP A 8 -16.45 15.56 11.80
CA TRP A 8 -15.48 15.24 10.74
C TRP A 8 -15.72 13.86 10.13
N SER A 9 -16.00 12.85 10.96
CA SER A 9 -16.33 11.49 10.51
C SER A 9 -17.56 11.46 9.58
N ILE A 10 -18.61 12.23 9.91
CA ILE A 10 -19.83 12.31 9.09
C ILE A 10 -19.54 13.02 7.77
N TYR A 11 -18.92 14.21 7.80
CA TYR A 11 -18.64 14.97 6.58
C TYR A 11 -17.73 14.22 5.61
N LEU A 12 -16.75 13.48 6.13
CA LEU A 12 -15.84 12.69 5.30
C LEU A 12 -16.49 11.41 4.75
N ALA A 13 -17.59 10.92 5.33
CA ALA A 13 -18.33 9.78 4.81
C ALA A 13 -19.23 10.14 3.62
N VAL A 14 -19.69 11.40 3.53
CA VAL A 14 -20.61 11.86 2.48
C VAL A 14 -20.06 11.64 1.06
N PRO A 15 -18.80 11.99 0.72
CA PRO A 15 -18.25 11.71 -0.60
C PRO A 15 -18.25 10.23 -0.99
N PHE A 16 -17.99 9.32 -0.04
CA PHE A 16 -18.04 7.88 -0.30
C PHE A 16 -19.47 7.41 -0.57
N GLY A 17 -20.46 7.92 0.18
CA GLY A 17 -21.87 7.64 -0.07
C GLY A 17 -22.32 8.10 -1.46
N ILE A 18 -21.93 9.32 -1.86
CA ILE A 18 -22.21 9.85 -3.19
C ILE A 18 -21.54 8.98 -4.27
N ALA A 19 -20.27 8.62 -4.09
CA ALA A 19 -19.55 7.77 -5.04
C ALA A 19 -20.22 6.41 -5.24
N VAL A 20 -20.68 5.78 -4.15
CA VAL A 20 -21.44 4.52 -4.19
C VAL A 20 -22.74 4.68 -4.97
N ILE A 21 -23.53 5.71 -4.67
CA ILE A 21 -24.82 5.96 -5.34
C ILE A 21 -24.61 6.20 -6.84
N VAL A 22 -23.64 7.04 -7.22
CA VAL A 22 -23.32 7.33 -8.62
C VAL A 22 -22.90 6.05 -9.36
N CYS A 23 -22.02 5.23 -8.76
CA CYS A 23 -21.59 3.97 -9.37
C CYS A 23 -22.74 2.97 -9.52
N LEU A 24 -23.62 2.85 -8.51
CA LEU A 24 -24.81 2.00 -8.57
C LEU A 24 -25.75 2.42 -9.70
N ILE A 25 -26.10 3.71 -9.77
CA ILE A 25 -26.99 4.25 -10.81
C ILE A 25 -26.38 3.99 -12.19
N THR A 26 -25.08 4.25 -12.36
CA THR A 26 -24.39 4.08 -13.65
C THR A 26 -24.33 2.61 -14.06
N ASN A 27 -24.00 1.70 -13.15
CA ASN A 27 -23.98 0.27 -13.44
C ASN A 27 -25.36 -0.23 -13.83
N TYR A 28 -26.41 0.16 -13.09
CA TYR A 28 -27.77 -0.24 -13.42
C TYR A 28 -28.23 0.35 -14.76
N ALA A 29 -27.84 1.58 -15.08
CA ALA A 29 -28.18 2.22 -16.34
C ALA A 29 -27.56 1.50 -17.55
N LEU A 30 -26.33 1.01 -17.42
CA LEU A 30 -25.60 0.30 -18.47
C LEU A 30 -26.02 -1.16 -18.59
N ASP A 31 -26.02 -1.89 -17.47
CA ASP A 31 -26.05 -3.36 -17.46
C ASP A 31 -27.37 -3.94 -16.92
N ARG A 32 -28.27 -3.09 -16.41
CA ARG A 32 -29.51 -3.49 -15.71
C ARG A 32 -29.27 -4.45 -14.53
N ALA A 33 -28.05 -4.49 -14.03
CA ALA A 33 -27.58 -5.31 -12.92
C ALA A 33 -26.59 -4.52 -12.06
N PHE A 34 -26.19 -5.09 -10.92
CA PHE A 34 -25.14 -4.53 -10.06
C PHE A 34 -23.94 -5.47 -10.08
N THR A 35 -23.02 -5.20 -10.99
CA THR A 35 -21.89 -6.07 -11.30
C THR A 35 -20.58 -5.36 -10.92
N TRP A 36 -20.03 -4.51 -11.78
CA TRP A 36 -18.77 -3.78 -11.52
C TRP A 36 -18.89 -2.75 -10.39
N SER A 37 -20.10 -2.27 -10.08
CA SER A 37 -20.36 -1.37 -8.97
C SER A 37 -19.95 -1.97 -7.63
N LEU A 38 -19.90 -3.30 -7.51
CA LEU A 38 -19.43 -3.99 -6.30
C LEU A 38 -17.96 -3.68 -6.00
N ILE A 39 -17.11 -3.51 -7.02
CA ILE A 39 -15.71 -3.10 -6.84
C ILE A 39 -15.63 -1.70 -6.24
N ALA A 40 -16.45 -0.78 -6.76
CA ALA A 40 -16.52 0.60 -6.28
C ALA A 40 -17.07 0.67 -4.85
N ILE A 41 -18.11 -0.10 -4.53
CA ILE A 41 -18.67 -0.22 -3.18
C ILE A 41 -17.62 -0.77 -2.22
N GLY A 42 -16.98 -1.89 -2.56
CA GLY A 42 -15.91 -2.47 -1.76
C GLY A 42 -14.77 -1.49 -1.51
N GLY A 43 -14.35 -0.74 -2.55
CA GLY A 43 -13.30 0.27 -2.44
C GLY A 43 -13.70 1.44 -1.54
N CYS A 44 -14.95 1.90 -1.63
CA CYS A 44 -15.48 2.95 -0.76
C CYS A 44 -15.57 2.48 0.70
N ILE A 45 -16.03 1.25 0.95
CA ILE A 45 -16.08 0.66 2.30
C ILE A 45 -14.66 0.52 2.85
N PHE A 46 -13.74 -0.05 2.07
CA PHE A 46 -12.33 -0.21 2.42
C PHE A 46 -11.73 1.14 2.83
N ALA A 47 -11.81 2.16 1.96
CA ALA A 47 -11.26 3.48 2.22
C ALA A 47 -11.94 4.19 3.41
N CYS A 48 -13.27 4.08 3.53
CA CYS A 48 -14.02 4.67 4.63
C CYS A 48 -13.60 4.06 5.97
N LEU A 49 -13.48 2.73 6.07
CA LEU A 49 -13.02 2.05 7.28
C LEU A 49 -11.62 2.51 7.70
N LEU A 50 -10.68 2.59 6.75
CA LEU A 50 -9.33 3.10 7.01
C LEU A 50 -9.35 4.54 7.53
N LEU A 51 -10.17 5.41 6.92
CA LEU A 51 -10.31 6.79 7.34
C LEU A 51 -10.92 6.92 8.75
N GLN A 52 -11.92 6.08 9.07
CA GLN A 52 -12.52 6.03 10.40
C GLN A 52 -11.49 5.61 11.45
N LEU A 53 -10.64 4.63 11.16
CA LEU A 53 -9.54 4.22 12.06
C LEU A 53 -8.51 5.34 12.24
N LEU A 54 -8.21 6.11 11.20
CA LEU A 54 -7.29 7.24 11.29
C LEU A 54 -7.83 8.38 12.18
N ILE A 55 -9.13 8.67 12.08
CA ILE A 55 -9.78 9.73 12.87
C ILE A 55 -10.03 9.29 14.32
N ASN A 56 -10.48 8.04 14.51
CA ASN A 56 -11.00 7.55 15.79
C ASN A 56 -10.01 6.68 16.57
N GLY A 57 -8.94 6.17 15.95
CA GLY A 57 -8.01 5.20 16.55
C GLY A 57 -7.10 5.72 17.67
N GLY A 58 -7.27 6.97 18.10
CA GLY A 58 -6.57 7.53 19.27
C GLY A 58 -5.04 7.46 19.17
N LYS A 59 -4.39 7.00 20.24
CA LYS A 59 -2.93 6.87 20.36
C LYS A 59 -2.34 5.83 19.40
N HIS A 60 -3.06 4.74 19.15
CA HIS A 60 -2.60 3.60 18.34
C HIS A 60 -3.16 3.62 16.91
N ARG A 61 -3.71 4.75 16.45
CA ARG A 61 -4.40 4.86 15.15
C ARG A 61 -3.57 4.36 13.96
N LEU A 62 -2.27 4.61 13.94
CA LEU A 62 -1.41 4.17 12.82
C LEU A 62 -1.19 2.66 12.82
N LEU A 63 -1.09 2.05 14.01
CA LEU A 63 -0.98 0.60 14.16
C LEU A 63 -2.29 -0.09 13.76
N LEU A 64 -3.43 0.44 14.22
CA LEU A 64 -4.76 -0.04 13.85
C LEU A 64 -5.01 0.10 12.35
N LEU A 65 -4.62 1.23 11.76
CA LEU A 65 -4.70 1.46 10.32
C LEU A 65 -3.88 0.41 9.55
N TYR A 66 -2.62 0.20 9.95
CA TYR A 66 -1.75 -0.79 9.31
C TYR A 66 -2.32 -2.21 9.43
N ALA A 67 -2.79 -2.61 10.62
CA ALA A 67 -3.44 -3.91 10.83
C ALA A 67 -4.69 -4.07 9.93
N ALA A 68 -5.52 -3.03 9.82
CA ALA A 68 -6.68 -3.04 8.95
C ALA A 68 -6.30 -3.14 7.47
N ILE A 69 -5.26 -2.45 7.01
CA ILE A 69 -4.74 -2.62 5.65
C ILE A 69 -4.32 -4.07 5.44
N CYS A 70 -3.57 -4.67 6.36
CA CYS A 70 -3.14 -6.06 6.25
C CYS A 70 -4.31 -7.05 6.13
N ILE A 71 -5.34 -6.86 6.94
CA ILE A 71 -6.50 -7.75 6.98
C ILE A 71 -7.43 -7.54 5.78
N LEU A 72 -7.73 -6.28 5.43
CA LEU A 72 -8.76 -5.94 4.45
C LEU A 72 -8.27 -5.99 3.00
N THR A 73 -6.95 -5.91 2.75
CA THR A 73 -6.41 -5.94 1.38
C THR A 73 -6.78 -7.25 0.69
N ILE A 74 -6.58 -8.40 1.35
CA ILE A 74 -6.81 -9.70 0.72
C ILE A 74 -8.29 -9.93 0.38
N PRO A 75 -9.27 -9.73 1.29
CA PRO A 75 -10.69 -9.81 0.94
C PRO A 75 -11.09 -8.85 -0.19
N TYR A 76 -10.52 -7.65 -0.22
CA TYR A 76 -10.82 -6.69 -1.29
C TYR A 76 -10.29 -7.16 -2.65
N LEU A 77 -9.11 -7.78 -2.70
CA LEU A 77 -8.59 -8.40 -3.93
C LEU A 77 -9.49 -9.55 -4.42
N TYR A 78 -9.97 -10.42 -3.52
CA TYR A 78 -10.93 -11.47 -3.88
C TYR A 78 -12.26 -10.93 -4.43
N LEU A 79 -12.76 -9.82 -3.87
CA LEU A 79 -13.93 -9.14 -4.42
C LEU A 79 -13.67 -8.66 -5.85
N ILE A 80 -12.50 -8.06 -6.10
CA ILE A 80 -12.11 -7.61 -7.44
C ILE A 80 -12.03 -8.79 -8.40
N GLU A 81 -11.37 -9.89 -8.03
CA GLU A 81 -11.28 -11.10 -8.84
C GLU A 81 -12.65 -11.68 -9.18
N MET A 82 -13.49 -11.88 -8.18
CA MET A 82 -14.84 -12.43 -8.35
C MET A 82 -15.67 -11.60 -9.33
N VAL A 83 -15.63 -10.28 -9.21
CA VAL A 83 -16.39 -9.38 -10.09
C VAL A 83 -15.76 -9.29 -11.48
N SER A 84 -14.42 -9.29 -11.59
CA SER A 84 -13.72 -9.25 -12.88
C SER A 84 -14.00 -10.50 -13.72
N ASN A 85 -14.08 -11.67 -13.07
CA ASN A 85 -14.38 -12.94 -13.73
C ASN A 85 -15.80 -13.03 -14.30
N LEU A 86 -16.71 -12.10 -13.97
CA LEU A 86 -18.01 -11.99 -14.65
C LEU A 86 -17.89 -11.47 -16.09
N TYR A 87 -16.76 -10.86 -16.46
CA TYR A 87 -16.55 -10.21 -17.75
C TYR A 87 -15.53 -10.93 -18.65
N LEU A 88 -14.91 -12.00 -18.15
CA LEU A 88 -13.95 -12.80 -18.90
C LEU A 88 -14.64 -14.04 -19.46
N SER A 89 -14.28 -14.43 -20.68
CA SER A 89 -14.72 -15.72 -21.26
C SER A 89 -14.19 -16.88 -20.44
N ASP A 90 -12.94 -16.77 -19.99
CA ASP A 90 -12.22 -17.75 -19.21
C ASP A 90 -11.81 -17.13 -17.87
N PRO A 91 -12.39 -17.58 -16.74
CA PRO A 91 -12.08 -17.04 -15.43
C PRO A 91 -10.59 -17.21 -15.06
N VAL A 92 -10.01 -16.16 -14.49
CA VAL A 92 -8.62 -16.14 -14.01
C VAL A 92 -8.60 -15.92 -12.51
N TYR A 93 -8.01 -16.87 -11.77
CA TYR A 93 -7.88 -16.83 -10.32
C TYR A 93 -6.50 -16.29 -9.91
N TRP A 94 -6.26 -14.99 -10.13
CA TRP A 94 -4.98 -14.33 -9.91
C TRP A 94 -4.69 -13.97 -8.45
N VAL A 95 -5.68 -13.94 -7.56
CA VAL A 95 -5.50 -13.49 -6.16
C VAL A 95 -4.64 -14.48 -5.39
N SER A 96 -4.91 -15.78 -5.49
CA SER A 96 -4.16 -16.80 -4.74
C SER A 96 -2.71 -16.94 -5.22
N GLY A 97 -2.49 -16.92 -6.55
CA GLY A 97 -1.17 -17.09 -7.16
C GLY A 97 -0.30 -15.83 -7.20
N PHE A 98 -0.91 -14.66 -7.32
CA PHE A 98 -0.22 -13.39 -7.60
C PHE A 98 -0.60 -12.29 -6.61
N GLY A 99 -1.89 -11.94 -6.51
CA GLY A 99 -2.34 -10.76 -5.78
C GLY A 99 -2.05 -10.81 -4.27
N ALA A 100 -2.37 -11.92 -3.62
CA ALA A 100 -2.17 -12.10 -2.19
C ALA A 100 -0.68 -12.25 -1.83
N PRO A 101 0.14 -13.08 -2.52
CA PRO A 101 1.58 -13.14 -2.26
C PRO A 101 2.28 -11.79 -2.36
N ILE A 102 1.99 -10.99 -3.40
CA ILE A 102 2.57 -9.66 -3.60
C ILE A 102 2.13 -8.71 -2.49
N SER A 103 0.84 -8.72 -2.15
CA SER A 103 0.30 -7.87 -1.09
C SER A 103 0.95 -8.19 0.25
N ILE A 104 1.04 -9.47 0.62
CA ILE A 104 1.69 -9.92 1.86
C ILE A 104 3.16 -9.49 1.88
N PHE A 105 3.89 -9.70 0.78
CA PHE A 105 5.29 -9.30 0.66
C PHE A 105 5.48 -7.79 0.88
N TRP A 106 4.73 -6.95 0.16
CA TRP A 106 4.87 -5.50 0.26
C TRP A 106 4.41 -4.95 1.61
N LEU A 107 3.36 -5.52 2.19
CA LEU A 107 2.95 -5.16 3.54
C LEU A 107 4.05 -5.52 4.56
N ALA A 108 4.59 -6.73 4.51
CA ALA A 108 5.70 -7.14 5.39
C ALA A 108 6.92 -6.21 5.24
N VAL A 109 7.28 -5.86 4.01
CA VAL A 109 8.32 -4.86 3.69
C VAL A 109 8.07 -3.53 4.40
N LEU A 110 6.85 -2.98 4.29
CA LEU A 110 6.50 -1.71 4.93
C LEU A 110 6.54 -1.84 6.46
N GLY A 111 6.08 -2.96 7.01
CA GLY A 111 6.17 -3.26 8.43
C GLY A 111 7.62 -3.28 8.94
N ILE A 112 8.53 -3.94 8.22
CA ILE A 112 9.96 -3.98 8.54
C ILE A 112 10.58 -2.57 8.49
N LEU A 113 10.26 -1.77 7.48
CA LEU A 113 10.75 -0.41 7.38
C LEU A 113 10.26 0.47 8.54
N VAL A 114 9.01 0.32 8.96
CA VAL A 114 8.48 0.99 10.15
C VAL A 114 9.24 0.54 11.39
N LEU A 115 9.50 -0.77 11.56
CA LEU A 115 10.28 -1.30 12.67
C LEU A 115 11.70 -0.71 12.71
N ILE A 116 12.40 -0.69 11.57
CA ILE A 116 13.75 -0.09 11.47
C ILE A 116 13.71 1.39 11.88
N ARG A 117 12.74 2.16 11.37
CA ARG A 117 12.58 3.56 11.77
C ARG A 117 12.39 3.72 13.27
N THR A 118 11.58 2.86 13.89
CA THR A 118 11.29 2.94 15.32
C THR A 118 12.43 2.48 16.21
N LEU A 119 13.18 1.44 15.82
CA LEU A 119 14.25 0.85 16.62
C LEU A 119 15.59 1.57 16.44
N ALA A 120 15.93 1.93 15.20
CA ALA A 120 17.22 2.56 14.88
C ALA A 120 17.15 4.09 14.88
N HIS A 121 15.97 4.69 15.14
CA HIS A 121 15.74 6.14 15.02
C HIS A 121 16.21 6.71 13.68
N ALA A 122 16.12 5.91 12.61
CA ALA A 122 16.64 6.25 11.30
C ALA A 122 15.97 7.53 10.76
N ASN A 123 16.80 8.46 10.28
CA ASN A 123 16.30 9.70 9.70
C ASN A 123 15.65 9.47 8.32
N VAL A 124 14.98 10.50 7.80
CA VAL A 124 14.22 10.40 6.54
C VAL A 124 15.08 9.98 5.35
N TRP A 125 16.36 10.38 5.30
CA TRP A 125 17.27 10.05 4.21
C TRP A 125 17.73 8.59 4.29
N MET A 126 18.04 8.10 5.49
CA MET A 126 18.31 6.68 5.69
C MET A 126 17.09 5.83 5.29
N MET A 127 15.89 6.26 5.68
CA MET A 127 14.64 5.58 5.30
C MET A 127 14.42 5.62 3.77
N ALA A 128 14.72 6.72 3.10
CA ALA A 128 14.63 6.81 1.65
C ALA A 128 15.59 5.84 0.96
N GLY A 129 16.85 5.76 1.43
CA GLY A 129 17.82 4.81 0.89
C GLY A 129 17.41 3.35 1.10
N LEU A 130 16.93 2.99 2.30
CA LEU A 130 16.38 1.66 2.58
C LEU A 130 15.16 1.35 1.73
N PHE A 131 14.26 2.32 1.54
CA PHE A 131 13.08 2.16 0.69
C PHE A 131 13.46 1.86 -0.77
N VAL A 132 14.47 2.54 -1.32
CA VAL A 132 14.98 2.27 -2.68
C VAL A 132 15.56 0.85 -2.79
N LEU A 133 16.34 0.39 -1.80
CA LEU A 133 16.87 -0.97 -1.78
C LEU A 133 15.75 -2.02 -1.68
N THR A 134 14.75 -1.77 -0.86
CA THR A 134 13.61 -2.69 -0.79
C THR A 134 12.79 -2.68 -2.07
N PHE A 135 12.70 -1.55 -2.76
CA PHE A 135 12.09 -1.45 -4.08
C PHE A 135 12.81 -2.29 -5.14
N TYR A 136 14.14 -2.33 -5.10
CA TYR A 136 14.92 -3.23 -5.97
C TYR A 136 14.54 -4.71 -5.76
N ILE A 137 14.43 -5.14 -4.50
CA ILE A 137 14.04 -6.53 -4.18
C ILE A 137 12.57 -6.78 -4.55
N GLY A 138 11.70 -5.84 -4.21
CA GLY A 138 10.27 -5.96 -4.45
C GLY A 138 9.90 -5.97 -5.92
N GLU A 139 10.57 -5.17 -6.74
CA GLU A 139 10.39 -5.19 -8.20
C GLU A 139 10.77 -6.55 -8.79
N LYS A 140 11.89 -7.17 -8.36
CA LYS A 140 12.26 -8.51 -8.81
C LYS A 140 11.23 -9.55 -8.41
N TYR A 141 10.79 -9.51 -7.16
CA TYR A 141 9.80 -10.46 -6.64
C TYR A 141 8.44 -10.31 -7.36
N THR A 142 7.98 -9.07 -7.56
CA THR A 142 6.74 -8.80 -8.29
C THR A 142 6.83 -9.28 -9.73
N ASN A 143 7.91 -8.98 -10.45
CA ASN A 143 8.10 -9.44 -11.84
C ASN A 143 8.20 -10.97 -11.93
N PHE A 144 8.90 -11.63 -10.99
CA PHE A 144 8.92 -13.08 -10.90
C PHE A 144 7.51 -13.67 -10.75
N LYS A 145 6.65 -13.05 -9.92
CA LYS A 145 5.26 -13.50 -9.75
C LYS A 145 4.38 -13.21 -10.97
N VAL A 146 4.64 -12.14 -11.73
CA VAL A 146 3.98 -11.91 -13.03
C VAL A 146 4.35 -13.03 -14.01
N ASP A 147 5.64 -13.33 -14.13
CA ASP A 147 6.16 -14.39 -15.00
C ASP A 147 5.55 -15.76 -14.68
N GLU A 148 5.45 -16.10 -13.38
CA GLU A 148 4.79 -17.33 -12.91
C GLU A 148 3.30 -17.37 -13.28
N LEU A 149 2.59 -16.24 -13.20
CA LEU A 149 1.17 -16.15 -13.55
C LEU A 149 0.93 -16.29 -15.06
N VAL A 150 1.78 -15.65 -15.88
CA VAL A 150 1.63 -15.62 -17.35
C VAL A 150 2.28 -16.84 -18.02
N GLY A 151 3.16 -17.56 -17.31
CA GLY A 151 3.92 -18.69 -17.85
C GLY A 151 5.03 -18.27 -18.82
N THR A 152 5.59 -17.07 -18.63
CA THR A 152 6.68 -16.52 -19.48
C THR A 152 7.83 -16.03 -18.61
N ASN A 153 9.00 -15.76 -19.21
CA ASN A 153 10.14 -15.13 -18.53
C ASN A 153 10.51 -13.80 -19.20
N GLN A 154 9.50 -13.02 -19.59
CA GLN A 154 9.66 -11.81 -20.41
C GLN A 154 9.30 -10.52 -19.67
N SER A 155 8.95 -10.59 -18.38
CA SER A 155 8.72 -9.39 -17.59
C SER A 155 9.93 -8.46 -17.64
N TRP A 156 9.69 -7.21 -18.02
CA TRP A 156 10.76 -6.22 -18.08
C TRP A 156 11.17 -5.78 -16.68
N ARG A 157 12.48 -5.82 -16.40
CA ARG A 157 13.03 -5.56 -15.07
C ARG A 157 14.04 -4.43 -15.08
N LEU A 158 13.72 -3.31 -14.42
CA LEU A 158 14.65 -2.18 -14.25
C LEU A 158 15.87 -2.61 -13.44
N SER A 159 15.65 -3.50 -12.46
CA SER A 159 16.70 -4.00 -11.57
C SER A 159 17.77 -4.83 -12.27
N GLU A 160 17.46 -5.43 -13.42
CA GLU A 160 18.40 -6.20 -14.24
C GLU A 160 19.10 -5.33 -15.27
N HIS A 161 18.36 -4.42 -15.93
CA HIS A 161 18.92 -3.56 -16.98
C HIS A 161 19.76 -2.40 -16.41
N TYR A 162 19.30 -1.81 -15.30
CA TYR A 162 19.91 -0.61 -14.72
C TYR A 162 20.01 -0.69 -13.18
N PRO A 163 20.72 -1.69 -12.62
CA PRO A 163 20.87 -1.86 -11.17
C PRO A 163 21.51 -0.62 -10.50
N VAL A 164 22.34 0.11 -11.23
CA VAL A 164 22.99 1.34 -10.75
C VAL A 164 21.99 2.42 -10.35
N ILE A 165 20.79 2.47 -10.95
CA ILE A 165 19.75 3.43 -10.58
C ILE A 165 19.29 3.16 -9.14
N TYR A 166 19.11 1.89 -8.77
CA TYR A 166 18.75 1.52 -7.41
C TYR A 166 19.91 1.72 -6.44
N PHE A 167 21.06 1.08 -6.70
CA PHE A 167 22.18 1.11 -5.76
C PHE A 167 22.80 2.50 -5.63
N GLY A 168 22.93 3.24 -6.73
CA GLY A 168 23.45 4.61 -6.73
C GLY A 168 22.54 5.56 -5.96
N THR A 169 21.23 5.53 -6.25
CA THR A 169 20.26 6.37 -5.53
C THR A 169 20.20 6.02 -4.04
N ALA A 170 20.20 4.73 -3.71
CA ALA A 170 20.24 4.28 -2.33
C ALA A 170 21.52 4.73 -1.61
N ALA A 171 22.68 4.58 -2.25
CA ALA A 171 23.97 4.98 -1.69
C ALA A 171 24.01 6.49 -1.38
N VAL A 172 23.51 7.33 -2.28
CA VAL A 172 23.42 8.78 -2.06
C VAL A 172 22.56 9.10 -0.85
N PHE A 173 21.36 8.52 -0.76
CA PHE A 173 20.47 8.79 0.37
C PHE A 173 21.00 8.24 1.70
N LEU A 174 21.59 7.05 1.69
CA LEU A 174 22.23 6.47 2.88
C LEU A 174 23.41 7.32 3.33
N PHE A 175 24.26 7.79 2.40
CA PHE A 175 25.40 8.64 2.71
C PHE A 175 24.94 9.96 3.36
N ILE A 176 23.97 10.66 2.75
CA ILE A 176 23.39 11.89 3.31
C ILE A 176 22.82 11.61 4.71
N GLY A 177 22.09 10.50 4.85
CA GLY A 177 21.51 10.08 6.11
C GLY A 177 22.55 9.84 7.21
N ILE A 178 23.63 9.14 6.91
CA ILE A 178 24.72 8.85 7.85
C ILE A 178 25.45 10.13 8.24
N VAL A 179 25.81 10.99 7.27
CA VAL A 179 26.49 12.26 7.54
C VAL A 179 25.65 13.15 8.46
N LEU A 180 24.36 13.29 8.20
CA LEU A 180 23.48 14.09 9.04
C LEU A 180 23.30 13.50 10.45
N ALA A 181 23.29 12.17 10.58
CA ALA A 181 23.27 11.52 11.88
C ALA A 181 24.57 11.77 12.66
N ALA A 182 25.73 11.66 12.00
CA ALA A 182 27.04 11.92 12.60
C ALA A 182 27.18 13.38 13.06
N VAL A 183 26.77 14.35 12.24
CA VAL A 183 26.79 15.77 12.61
C VAL A 183 25.92 16.07 13.83
N ARG A 184 24.74 15.45 13.92
CA ARG A 184 23.86 15.59 15.09
C ARG A 184 24.50 15.00 16.35
N TYR A 185 25.15 13.84 16.23
CA TYR A 185 25.84 13.20 17.34
C TYR A 185 26.97 14.09 17.89
N VAL A 186 27.86 14.58 17.01
CA VAL A 186 28.98 15.46 17.39
C VAL A 186 28.49 16.77 18.04
N LYS A 187 27.42 17.38 17.50
CA LYS A 187 26.83 18.58 18.10
C LYS A 187 26.18 18.31 19.46
N GLY A 188 25.57 17.14 19.65
CA GLY A 188 24.98 16.74 20.93
C GLY A 188 26.05 16.56 22.02
N SER A 189 27.18 15.93 21.67
CA SER A 189 28.30 15.70 22.60
C SER A 189 29.12 16.95 22.95
N ALA A 190 28.94 18.06 22.22
CA ALA A 190 29.67 19.31 22.47
C ALA A 190 28.92 20.29 23.38
N VAL A 191 27.69 19.95 23.78
CA VAL A 191 26.80 20.78 24.62
C VAL A 191 26.64 20.19 26.04
N GLU A 192 27.18 18.99 26.28
CA GLU A 192 27.37 18.38 27.61
C GLU A 192 28.78 18.68 28.14
#